data_AF-A0A1H1S389-F1
#
_entry.id   AF-A0A1H1S389-F1
#
_cell.length_a   1.000
_cell.length_b   1.000
_cell.length_c   1.000
_cell.angle_alpha   90.00
_cell.angle_beta   90.00
_cell.angle_gamma   90.00
#
_symmetry.space_group_name_H-M   'P 1'
#
loop_
_entity.id
_entity.type
_entity.pdbx_description
1 polymer ?
#
loop_
_entity_poly.entity_id
_entity_poly.type
_entity_poly.pdbx_seq_one_letter_code
_entity_poly.pdbx_strand_id
1 'polypeptide(L)' 'MDTGLIIFIVAAVAALCLFVAGVFLLAGLGWALIGAAVSFLAAAGFIRKGLIGE' A
#
# COMPACT_ATOMS: atom_id res chain seq x y z
N MET A 1 -17.32 0.47 12.24
CA MET A 1 -16.21 0.10 11.34
C MET A 1 -14.96 0.06 12.18
N ASP A 2 -14.34 -1.10 12.30
CA ASP A 2 -13.12 -1.30 13.07
C ASP A 2 -12.00 -0.44 12.49
N THR A 3 -11.41 0.42 13.32
CA THR A 3 -10.36 1.36 12.90
C THR A 3 -9.27 0.66 12.11
N GLY A 4 -8.85 -0.54 12.54
CA GLY A 4 -7.83 -1.35 11.87
C GLY A 4 -8.19 -1.74 10.43
N LEU A 5 -9.45 -2.08 10.16
CA LEU A 5 -9.92 -2.43 8.81
C LEU A 5 -9.91 -1.21 7.89
N ILE A 6 -10.17 -0.02 8.42
CA ILE A 6 -10.06 1.26 7.68
C ILE A 6 -8.61 1.52 7.29
N ILE A 7 -7.65 1.36 8.22
CA ILE A 7 -6.22 1.58 7.93
C ILE A 7 -5.70 0.58 6.89
N PHE A 8 -6.16 -0.67 6.96
CA PHE A 8 -5.83 -1.69 5.96
C PHE A 8 -6.33 -1.31 4.56
N ILE A 9 -7.60 -0.92 4.43
CA ILE A 9 -8.19 -0.53 3.14
C ILE A 9 -7.49 0.70 2.58
N VAL A 10 -7.27 1.73 3.40
CA VAL A 10 -6.60 2.97 2.96
C VAL A 10 -5.17 2.68 2.52
N ALA A 11 -4.42 1.85 3.25
CA ALA A 11 -3.06 1.46 2.85
C ALA A 11 -3.02 0.67 1.54
N ALA A 12 -3.96 -0.26 1.33
CA ALA A 12 -4.05 -1.04 0.10
C ALA A 12 -4.44 -0.17 -1.12
N VAL A 13 -5.39 0.75 -0.95
CA VAL A 13 -5.80 1.69 -2.01
C VAL A 13 -4.67 2.66 -2.34
N ALA A 14 -3.97 3.19 -1.32
CA ALA A 14 -2.81 4.04 -1.52
C ALA A 14 -1.72 3.31 -2.31
N ALA A 15 -1.39 2.06 -1.93
CA ALA A 15 -0.42 1.25 -2.67
C ALA A 15 -0.79 1.10 -4.15
N LEU A 16 -2.06 0.82 -4.46
CA LEU A 16 -2.53 0.66 -5.84
C LEU A 16 -2.40 1.97 -6.64
N CYS A 17 -2.82 3.09 -6.05
CA CYS A 17 -2.70 4.41 -6.67
C CYS A 17 -1.23 4.80 -6.92
N LEU A 18 -0.34 4.57 -5.95
CA LEU A 18 1.10 4.82 -6.09
C LEU A 18 1.71 3.92 -7.17
N PHE A 19 1.27 2.67 -7.29
CA PHE A 19 1.74 1.75 -8.33
C PHE A 19 1.32 2.21 -9.72
N VAL A 20 0.04 2.55 -9.92
CA VAL A 20 -0.47 3.04 -11.21
C VAL A 20 0.20 4.36 -11.59
N ALA A 21 0.28 5.31 -10.64
CA ALA A 21 0.99 6.57 -10.88
C ALA A 21 2.48 6.33 -11.22
N GLY A 22 3.14 5.37 -10.55
CA GLY A 22 4.53 5.02 -10.81
C GLY A 22 4.77 4.47 -12.22
N VAL A 23 3.84 3.65 -12.73
CA VAL A 23 3.89 3.11 -14.10
C VAL A 23 3.74 4.21 -15.15
N PHE A 24 2.83 5.16 -14.93
CA PHE A 24 2.59 6.27 -15.88
C PHE A 24 3.71 7.33 -15.86
N LEU A 25 4.43 7.48 -14.74
CA LEU A 25 5.44 8.53 -14.58
C LEU A 25 6.83 8.19 -15.16
N LEU A 26 7.02 7.05 -15.84
CA LEU A 26 8.22 6.31 -16.36
C LEU A 26 9.59 7.03 -16.56
N ALA A 27 9.94 7.98 -15.70
CA ALA A 27 11.24 8.55 -15.40
C ALA A 27 11.67 8.04 -14.02
N GLY A 28 12.86 8.40 -13.51
CA GLY A 28 13.40 7.90 -12.22
C GLY A 28 12.43 7.96 -11.03
N LEU A 29 11.49 8.92 -11.02
CA LEU A 29 10.43 9.07 -10.02
C LEU A 29 9.41 7.91 -10.01
N GLY A 30 9.17 7.26 -11.16
CA GLY A 30 8.25 6.12 -11.27
C GLY A 30 8.72 4.90 -10.48
N TRP A 31 10.02 4.64 -10.48
CA TRP A 31 10.63 3.55 -9.69
C TRP A 31 10.50 3.78 -8.18
N ALA A 32 10.62 5.03 -7.72
CA ALA A 32 10.40 5.38 -6.32
C ALA A 32 8.93 5.18 -5.90
N LEU A 33 7.98 5.52 -6.76
CA LEU A 33 6.55 5.30 -6.53
C LEU A 33 6.20 3.81 -6.46
N ILE A 34 6.78 2.99 -7.34
CA ILE A 34 6.60 1.52 -7.31
C ILE A 34 7.20 0.93 -6.02
N GLY A 35 8.37 1.39 -5.60
CA GLY A 35 8.97 0.98 -4.32
C GLY A 35 8.07 1.32 -3.12
N ALA A 36 7.54 2.55 -3.08
CA ALA A 36 6.61 2.97 -2.04
C ALA A 36 5.31 2.14 -2.05
N ALA A 37 4.78 1.78 -3.22
CA ALA A 37 3.61 0.91 -3.34
C ALA A 37 3.85 -0.48 -2.71
N VAL A 38 5.01 -1.10 -2.96
CA VAL A 38 5.38 -2.39 -2.36
C VAL A 38 5.50 -2.29 -0.84
N SER A 39 6.11 -1.22 -0.33
CA SER A 39 6.21 -0.99 1.12
C SER A 39 4.84 -0.83 1.79
N PHE A 40 3.91 -0.10 1.16
CA PHE A 40 2.54 0.04 1.65
C PHE A 40 1.76 -1.28 1.60
N LEU A 41 1.97 -2.12 0.57
CA LEU A 41 1.36 -3.45 0.48
C LEU A 41 1.89 -4.39 1.59
N ALA A 42 3.19 -4.33 1.87
CA ALA A 42 3.80 -5.08 2.96
C ALA A 42 3.25 -4.62 4.32
N ALA A 43 3.15 -3.31 4.56
CA ALA A 43 2.54 -2.76 5.76
C ALA A 43 1.07 -3.18 5.91
N ALA A 44 0.29 -3.16 4.83
CA ALA A 44 -1.09 -3.65 4.84
C ALA A 44 -1.16 -5.16 5.18
N GLY A 45 -0.21 -5.97 4.72
CA GLY A 45 -0.07 -7.37 5.10
C GLY A 45 0.14 -7.57 6.61
N PHE A 46 1.00 -6.77 7.23
CA PHE A 46 1.21 -6.79 8.68
C PHE A 46 -0.03 -6.31 9.45
N ILE A 47 -0.71 -5.26 8.98
CA ILE A 47 -1.96 -4.77 9.60
C ILE A 47 -3.04 -5.86 9.53
N ARG A 48 -3.17 -6.55 8.39
CA ARG A 48 -4.10 -7.68 8.24
C ARG A 48 -3.74 -8.84 9.16
N LYS A 49 -2.45 -9.17 9.31
CA LYS A 49 -2.01 -10.22 10.24
C LYS A 49 -2.32 -9.84 11.71
N GLY A 50 -2.07 -8.59 12.10
CA GLY A 50 -2.42 -8.08 13.43
C GLY A 50 -3.93 -8.01 13.69
N LEU A 51 -4.74 -7.85 12.64
CA LEU A 51 -6.21 -7.91 12.72
C LEU A 51 -6.76 -9.35 12.83
N ILE A 52 -6.09 -10.33 12.22
CA ILE A 52 -6.52 -11.74 12.21
C ILE A 52 -6.20 -12.43 13.55
N GLY A 53 -5.28 -11.87 14.35
CA GLY A 53 -5.09 -12.28 15.74
C GLY A 53 -4.62 -13.74 15.88
N GLU A 54 -3.33 -13.96 15.65
CA GLU A 54 -2.58 -14.99 16.38
C GLU A 54 -1.73 -14.30 17.44
#